data_AF-A0A9P6WTI3-F1
#
_entry.id   AF-A0A9P6WTI3-F1
#
_cell.length_a   1.000
_cell.length_b   1.000
_cell.length_c   1.000
_cell.angle_alpha   90.00
_cell.angle_beta   90.00
_cell.angle_gamma   90.00
#
_symmetry.space_group_name_H-M   'P 1'
#
loop_
_entity.id
_entity.type
_entity.pdbx_description
1 polymer ?
#
loop_
_entity_poly.entity_id
_entity_poly.type
_entity_poly.pdbx_seq_one_letter_code
_entity_poly.pdbx_strand_id
1 'polypeptide(L)'
;MVNALIGLVKTIRPSFACVDVKSRTPEKGLVTYQIDRRLYQHREFFGWMGFVPAQITHAQIRDAHAVHPVDGLGTVIVSVPGVFDPADDAQVERVHRLERDLASYNLLPVTDPHFKG
;
A
#
# COMPACT_ATOMS: atom_id res chain seq x y z
N MET A 1 7.53 2.23 -13.03
CA MET A 1 6.70 1.26 -12.29
C MET A 1 5.23 1.67 -12.20
N VAL A 2 4.88 2.89 -11.74
CA VAL A 2 3.49 3.35 -11.60
C VAL A 2 2.65 3.17 -12.89
N ASN A 3 3.17 3.60 -14.05
CA ASN A 3 2.45 3.43 -15.33
C ASN A 3 2.16 1.97 -15.69
N ALA A 4 3.05 1.04 -15.32
CA ALA A 4 2.84 -0.39 -15.53
C ALA A 4 1.73 -0.91 -14.62
N LEU A 5 1.68 -0.47 -13.35
CA LEU A 5 0.59 -0.79 -12.43
C LEU A 5 -0.76 -0.24 -12.93
N ILE A 6 -0.80 1.02 -13.40
CA ILE A 6 -2.01 1.61 -13.99
C ILE A 6 -2.45 0.79 -15.21
N GLY A 7 -1.52 0.39 -16.08
CA GLY A 7 -1.81 -0.47 -17.23
C GLY A 7 -2.42 -1.81 -16.80
N LEU A 8 -1.81 -2.48 -15.82
CA LEU A 8 -2.32 -3.74 -15.26
C LEU A 8 -3.73 -3.56 -14.67
N VAL A 9 -3.96 -2.52 -13.87
CA VAL A 9 -5.28 -2.22 -13.30
C VAL A 9 -6.35 -2.09 -14.40
N LYS A 10 -6.04 -1.38 -15.50
CA LYS A 10 -6.97 -1.23 -16.63
C LYS A 10 -7.27 -2.57 -17.31
N THR A 11 -6.27 -3.46 -17.39
CA THR A 11 -6.40 -4.77 -18.05
C THR A 11 -7.14 -5.79 -17.19
N ILE A 12 -6.73 -5.96 -15.92
CA ILE A 12 -7.23 -7.05 -15.06
C ILE A 12 -8.38 -6.63 -14.14
N ARG A 13 -8.57 -5.31 -13.94
CA ARG A 13 -9.62 -4.71 -13.09
C ARG A 13 -9.68 -5.34 -11.70
N PRO A 14 -8.59 -5.30 -10.93
CA PRO A 14 -8.54 -5.96 -9.63
C PRO A 14 -9.48 -5.27 -8.65
N SER A 15 -9.98 -5.99 -7.65
CA SER A 15 -10.69 -5.40 -6.51
C SER A 15 -9.75 -4.77 -5.49
N PHE A 16 -8.46 -5.13 -5.50
CA PHE A 16 -7.39 -4.53 -4.71
C PHE A 16 -6.05 -4.99 -5.30
N ALA A 17 -5.01 -4.16 -5.23
CA ALA A 17 -3.65 -4.59 -5.55
C ALA A 17 -2.63 -3.86 -4.68
N CYS A 18 -1.53 -4.53 -4.34
CA CYS A 18 -0.45 -3.99 -3.54
C CYS A 18 0.90 -4.47 -4.08
N VAL A 19 1.96 -3.69 -3.83
CA VAL A 19 3.33 -4.04 -4.19
C VAL A 19 4.14 -4.19 -2.90
N ASP A 20 4.43 -5.44 -2.56
CA ASP A 20 5.36 -5.78 -1.49
C ASP A 20 6.80 -5.50 -1.89
N VAL A 21 7.63 -5.16 -0.91
CA VAL A 21 9.05 -4.88 -1.13
C VAL A 21 9.90 -5.62 -0.10
N LYS A 22 11.06 -6.06 -0.56
CA LYS A 22 12.05 -6.77 0.23
C LYS A 22 13.38 -6.05 0.15
N SER A 23 14.05 -5.91 1.27
CA SER A 23 15.40 -5.35 1.36
C SER A 23 16.29 -6.31 2.14
N ARG A 24 17.58 -6.36 1.78
CA ARG A 24 18.56 -7.14 2.51
C ARG A 24 19.52 -6.17 3.19
N THR A 25 19.57 -6.23 4.51
CA THR A 25 20.54 -5.47 5.30
C THR A 25 21.61 -6.40 5.87
N PRO A 26 22.84 -5.92 6.09
CA PRO A 26 23.89 -6.70 6.76
C PRO A 26 23.49 -7.12 8.17
N GLU A 27 22.75 -6.26 8.89
CA GLU A 27 22.43 -6.45 10.31
C GLU A 27 21.19 -7.32 10.54
N LYS A 28 20.12 -7.09 9.79
CA LYS A 28 18.81 -7.74 9.99
C LYS A 28 18.53 -8.85 8.97
N GLY A 29 19.41 -9.05 7.99
CA GLY A 29 19.18 -10.00 6.91
C GLY A 29 18.07 -9.54 5.96
N LEU A 30 17.28 -10.49 5.44
CA LEU A 30 16.17 -10.19 4.53
C LEU A 30 14.98 -9.65 5.33
N VAL A 31 14.57 -8.42 5.06
CA VAL A 31 13.37 -7.77 5.58
C VAL A 31 12.34 -7.70 4.48
N THR A 32 11.17 -8.25 4.71
CA THR A 32 10.00 -8.22 3.82
C THR A 32 8.91 -7.37 4.46
N TYR A 33 8.39 -6.36 3.76
CA TYR A 33 7.40 -5.47 4.35
C TYR A 33 6.16 -6.23 4.84
N GLN A 34 5.57 -7.05 3.98
CA GLN A 34 4.38 -7.85 4.31
C GLN A 34 4.55 -8.69 5.58
N ILE A 35 5.71 -9.28 5.80
CA ILE A 35 5.92 -10.25 6.88
C ILE A 35 6.39 -9.56 8.16
N ASP A 36 7.40 -8.70 8.03
CA ASP A 36 8.15 -8.18 9.18
C ASP A 36 7.62 -6.83 9.66
N ARG A 37 6.88 -6.09 8.81
CA ARG A 37 6.59 -4.66 9.02
C ARG A 37 5.13 -4.26 8.80
N ARG A 38 4.24 -5.16 8.36
CA ARG A 38 2.83 -4.82 8.11
C ARG A 38 2.15 -4.22 9.35
N LEU A 39 1.33 -3.20 9.15
CA LEU A 39 0.63 -2.51 10.24
C LEU A 39 -0.46 -3.38 10.88
N TYR A 40 -1.32 -3.97 10.03
CA TYR A 40 -2.45 -4.77 10.47
C TYR A 40 -2.21 -6.25 10.20
N GLN A 41 -2.51 -7.10 11.18
CA GLN A 41 -2.42 -8.55 11.00
C GLN A 41 -3.68 -9.15 10.33
N HIS A 42 -4.81 -8.45 10.44
CA HIS A 42 -6.14 -8.89 10.01
C HIS A 42 -6.66 -8.19 8.74
N ARG A 43 -5.84 -7.34 8.12
CA ARG A 43 -6.14 -6.67 6.87
C ARG A 43 -4.99 -6.86 5.89
N GLU A 44 -5.30 -6.71 4.61
CA GLU A 44 -4.30 -6.55 3.58
C GLU A 44 -3.41 -5.34 3.88
N PHE A 45 -2.14 -5.46 3.51
CA PHE A 45 -1.18 -4.36 3.56
C PHE A 45 -1.21 -3.61 2.22
N PHE A 46 -0.75 -2.36 2.22
CA PHE A 46 -0.67 -1.55 1.02
C PHE A 46 0.74 -1.53 0.41
N GLY A 47 1.77 -1.43 1.26
CA GLY A 47 3.17 -1.48 0.83
C GLY A 47 3.61 -0.23 0.05
N TRP A 48 4.44 -0.41 -0.99
CA TRP A 48 5.05 0.72 -1.71
C TRP A 48 4.06 1.50 -2.57
N MET A 49 3.27 0.78 -3.35
CA MET A 49 2.22 1.34 -4.19
C MET A 49 1.16 0.28 -4.43
N GLY A 50 -0.05 0.72 -4.72
CA GLY A 50 -1.18 -0.19 -4.88
C GLY A 50 -2.36 0.47 -5.54
N PHE A 51 -3.44 -0.28 -5.65
CA PHE A 51 -4.72 0.14 -6.18
C PHE A 51 -5.83 -0.14 -5.18
N VAL A 52 -6.71 0.84 -5.01
CA VAL A 52 -7.98 0.68 -4.28
C VAL A 52 -9.15 0.94 -5.23
N PRO A 53 -10.26 0.19 -5.12
CA PRO A 53 -11.43 0.29 -6.01
C PRO A 53 -12.33 1.46 -5.61
N ALA A 54 -11.74 2.60 -5.25
CA ALA A 54 -12.44 3.80 -4.83
C ALA A 54 -11.75 5.03 -5.43
N GLN A 55 -12.54 6.05 -5.77
CA GLN A 55 -12.01 7.35 -6.18
C GLN A 55 -11.61 8.12 -4.93
N ILE A 56 -10.30 8.28 -4.74
CA ILE A 56 -9.71 8.95 -3.59
C ILE A 56 -8.81 10.07 -4.10
N THR A 57 -8.93 11.23 -3.48
CA THR A 57 -8.11 12.40 -3.78
C THR A 57 -6.91 12.48 -2.86
N HIS A 58 -5.85 13.15 -3.31
CA HIS A 58 -4.67 13.41 -2.46
C HIS A 58 -5.05 14.15 -1.17
N ALA A 59 -6.07 15.02 -1.19
CA ALA A 59 -6.53 15.72 0.00
C ALA A 59 -7.08 14.80 1.11
N GLN A 60 -7.62 13.62 0.74
CA GLN A 60 -8.17 12.62 1.67
C GLN A 60 -7.10 11.69 2.26
N ILE A 61 -5.96 11.53 1.57
CA ILE A 61 -4.83 10.67 1.94
C ILE A 61 -3.53 11.48 1.87
N ARG A 62 -3.36 12.41 2.82
CA ARG A 62 -2.31 13.44 2.75
C ARG A 62 -0.90 12.90 2.88
N ASP A 63 -0.75 11.71 3.48
CA ASP A 63 0.54 11.03 3.62
C ASP A 63 0.96 10.26 2.36
N ALA A 64 0.10 10.15 1.35
CA ALA A 64 0.48 9.57 0.06
C ALA A 64 1.52 10.45 -0.64
N HIS A 65 2.51 9.84 -1.29
CA HIS A 65 3.43 10.57 -2.16
C HIS A 65 2.73 11.05 -3.44
N ALA A 66 1.94 10.16 -4.06
CA ALA A 66 1.22 10.46 -5.29
C ALA A 66 -0.08 9.67 -5.38
N VAL A 67 -1.05 10.25 -6.06
CA VAL A 67 -2.39 9.69 -6.25
C VAL A 67 -2.76 9.82 -7.72
N HIS A 68 -3.10 8.70 -8.34
CA HIS A 68 -3.38 8.58 -9.76
C HIS A 68 -4.77 7.98 -9.95
N PRO A 69 -5.80 8.80 -10.23
CA PRO A 69 -7.12 8.27 -10.54
C PRO A 69 -7.06 7.42 -11.82
N VAL A 70 -7.81 6.34 -11.82
CA VAL A 70 -8.03 5.47 -12.97
C VAL A 70 -9.52 5.51 -13.27
N ASP A 71 -9.88 6.19 -14.36
CA ASP A 71 -11.26 6.52 -14.72
C ASP A 71 -12.17 5.30 -14.67
N GLY A 72 -13.26 5.42 -13.89
CA GLY A 72 -14.27 4.38 -13.73
C GLY A 72 -13.82 3.12 -12.99
N LEU A 73 -12.57 3.05 -12.50
CA LEU A 73 -12.05 1.87 -11.80
C LEU A 73 -11.70 2.15 -10.33
N GLY A 74 -10.95 3.21 -10.06
CA GLY A 74 -10.48 3.50 -8.71
C GLY A 74 -9.23 4.37 -8.73
N THR A 75 -8.31 4.12 -7.79
CA THR A 75 -7.14 4.99 -7.61
C THR A 75 -5.88 4.16 -7.39
N VAL A 76 -4.82 4.46 -8.15
CA VAL A 76 -3.47 3.99 -7.87
C VAL A 76 -2.78 4.98 -6.95
N ILE A 77 -2.21 4.51 -5.85
CA ILE A 77 -1.57 5.35 -4.83
C ILE A 77 -0.12 4.91 -4.67
N VAL A 78 0.79 5.86 -4.51
CA VAL A 78 2.20 5.64 -4.19
C VAL A 78 2.45 6.14 -2.78
N SER A 79 2.94 5.27 -1.89
CA SER A 79 3.12 5.57 -0.48
C SER A 79 4.34 6.47 -0.21
N VAL A 80 5.48 6.17 -0.85
CA VAL A 80 6.74 6.90 -0.67
C VAL A 80 7.41 7.22 -2.01
N PRO A 81 8.14 8.35 -2.12
CA PRO A 81 8.92 8.67 -3.31
C PRO A 81 10.07 7.68 -3.49
N GLY A 82 10.51 7.47 -4.73
CA GLY A 82 11.62 6.56 -5.02
C GLY A 82 11.28 5.11 -4.69
N VAL A 83 12.30 4.29 -4.45
CA VAL A 83 12.13 2.87 -4.09
C VAL A 83 11.91 2.76 -2.58
N PHE A 84 10.80 2.15 -2.17
CA PHE A 84 10.52 1.88 -0.77
C PHE A 84 11.55 0.90 -0.18
N ASP A 85 12.16 1.26 0.95
CA ASP A 85 13.00 0.35 1.72
C ASP A 85 12.30 -0.07 3.02
N PRO A 86 11.89 -1.34 3.19
CA PRO A 86 11.26 -1.82 4.42
C PRO A 86 12.21 -1.83 5.64
N ALA A 87 13.52 -1.64 5.45
CA ALA A 87 14.47 -1.48 6.53
C ALA A 87 14.59 -0.02 7.03
N ASP A 88 14.05 0.95 6.29
CA ASP A 88 14.00 2.36 6.69
C ASP A 88 12.74 2.64 7.53
N ASP A 89 12.95 2.83 8.84
CA ASP A 89 11.86 3.06 9.80
C ASP A 89 11.03 4.32 9.46
N ALA A 90 11.64 5.36 8.89
CA ALA A 90 10.94 6.59 8.54
C ALA A 90 10.02 6.40 7.32
N GLN A 91 10.44 5.57 6.37
CA GLN A 91 9.58 5.18 5.25
C GLN A 91 8.45 4.26 5.70
N VAL A 92 8.74 3.27 6.55
CA VAL A 92 7.71 2.36 7.09
C VAL A 92 6.62 3.14 7.83
N GLU A 93 7.00 4.10 8.69
CA GLU A 93 6.04 4.91 9.43
C GLU A 93 5.18 5.80 8.51
N ARG A 94 5.72 6.26 7.36
CA ARG A 94 4.90 6.94 6.32
C ARG A 94 3.87 5.99 5.71
N VAL A 95 4.29 4.77 5.35
CA VAL A 95 3.37 3.76 4.81
C VAL A 95 2.28 3.43 5.84
N HIS A 96 2.63 3.31 7.13
CA HIS A 96 1.66 3.05 8.20
C HIS A 96 0.64 4.18 8.38
N ARG A 97 1.03 5.45 8.24
CA ARG A 97 0.05 6.55 8.24
C ARG A 97 -0.92 6.46 7.08
N LEU A 98 -0.42 6.20 5.87
CA LEU A 98 -1.28 5.97 4.72
C LEU A 98 -2.21 4.75 4.91
N GLU A 99 -1.70 3.64 5.43
CA GLU A 99 -2.49 2.43 5.70
C GLU A 99 -3.58 2.69 6.75
N ARG A 100 -3.33 3.53 7.76
CA ARG A 100 -4.36 3.99 8.71
C ARG A 100 -5.47 4.77 8.01
N ASP A 101 -5.11 5.71 7.14
CA ASP A 101 -6.10 6.47 6.37
C ASP A 101 -6.94 5.52 5.49
N LEU A 102 -6.30 4.62 4.74
CA LEU A 102 -6.99 3.64 3.90
C LEU A 102 -7.89 2.69 4.72
N ALA A 103 -7.43 2.24 5.89
CA ALA A 103 -8.23 1.42 6.79
C ALA A 103 -9.45 2.18 7.32
N SER A 104 -9.31 3.48 7.61
CA SER A 104 -10.43 4.33 8.07
C SER A 104 -11.54 4.47 7.03
N TYR A 105 -11.19 4.40 5.74
CA TYR A 105 -12.14 4.35 4.61
C TYR A 105 -12.56 2.91 4.23
N ASN A 106 -12.16 1.91 5.01
CA ASN A 106 -12.36 0.48 4.75
C ASN A 106 -11.83 0.01 3.38
N LEU A 107 -10.71 0.60 2.94
CA LEU A 107 -10.06 0.32 1.65
C LEU A 107 -8.92 -0.71 1.73
N LEU A 108 -8.63 -1.20 2.93
CA LEU A 108 -7.76 -2.37 3.15
C LEU A 108 -8.65 -3.59 3.45
N PRO A 109 -8.78 -4.54 2.50
CA PRO A 109 -9.60 -5.74 2.69
C PRO A 109 -9.25 -6.49 3.97
N VAL A 110 -10.26 -7.06 4.64
CA VAL A 110 -10.06 -7.91 5.82
C VAL A 110 -9.61 -9.30 5.35
N THR A 111 -8.48 -9.77 5.85
CA THR A 111 -7.93 -11.10 5.53
C THR A 111 -8.30 -12.15 6.58
N ASP A 112 -8.54 -11.73 7.81
CA ASP A 112 -9.03 -12.60 8.88
C ASP A 112 -10.18 -11.90 9.64
N PRO A 113 -11.44 -12.25 9.34
CA PRO A 113 -12.61 -11.65 10.00
C PRO A 113 -12.81 -12.14 11.44
N HIS A 114 -12.10 -13.18 11.89
CA HIS A 114 -12.20 -13.71 13.24
C HIS A 114 -11.10 -13.18 14.16
N PHE A 115 -10.22 -12.31 13.65
CA PHE A 115 -9.15 -11.74 14.42
C PHE A 115 -9.70 -10.95 15.62
N LYS A 116 -9.40 -11.44 16.82
CA LYS A 116 -9.66 -10.76 18.09
C LYS A 116 -8.36 -10.11 18.54
N GLY A 117 -8.08 -8.90 18.05
CA GLY A 117 -6.95 -8.10 18.49
C GLY A 117 -7.36 -6.68 18.81
#